data_AF-A0A5C5A3I7-F1
#
_entry.id   AF-A0A5C5A3I7-F1
#
_cell.length_a   1.000
_cell.length_b   1.000
_cell.length_c   1.000
_cell.angle_alpha   90.00
_cell.angle_beta   90.00
_cell.angle_gamma   90.00
#
_symmetry.space_group_name_H-M   'P 1'
#
loop_
_entity.id
_entity.type
_entity.pdbx_description
1 polymer ?
#
loop_
_entity_poly.entity_id
_entity_poly.type
_entity_poly.pdbx_seq_one_letter_code
_entity_poly.pdbx_strand_id
1 'polypeptide(L)' 'MTDVTIILSIAGIVIMSLARINFKIRAFANKPAWGGFTLPLILIGFILFCIGMFLGFVNHQI' A
#
# COMPACT_ATOMS: atom_id res chain seq x y z
N MET A 1 -15.85 -13.47 5.14
CA MET A 1 -15.53 -12.25 4.35
C MET A 1 -14.57 -11.32 5.09
N THR A 2 -14.63 -11.26 6.42
CA THR A 2 -13.69 -10.54 7.29
C THR A 2 -12.22 -10.86 7.05
N ASP A 3 -11.84 -12.12 6.89
CA ASP A 3 -10.43 -12.48 6.70
C ASP A 3 -9.87 -11.92 5.38
N VAL A 4 -10.68 -11.92 4.32
CA VAL A 4 -10.29 -11.41 3.01
C VAL A 4 -10.09 -9.89 3.06
N THR A 5 -10.96 -9.15 3.74
CA THR A 5 -10.84 -7.70 3.86
C THR A 5 -9.63 -7.29 4.70
N ILE A 6 -9.35 -8.04 5.78
CA ILE A 6 -8.15 -7.87 6.61
C ILE A 6 -6.89 -8.13 5.79
N ILE A 7 -6.83 -9.27 5.08
CA ILE A 7 -5.68 -9.62 4.22
C ILE A 7 -5.44 -8.53 3.18
N LEU A 8 -6.50 -8.01 2.56
CA LEU A 8 -6.41 -6.97 1.54
C LEU A 8 -5.85 -5.65 2.11
N SER A 9 -6.34 -5.24 3.28
CA SER A 9 -5.81 -4.05 3.98
C SER A 9 -4.34 -4.22 4.35
N ILE A 10 -3.96 -5.37 4.91
CA ILE A 10 -2.57 -5.66 5.28
C ILE A 10 -1.67 -5.68 4.04
N ALA A 11 -2.11 -6.31 2.94
CA ALA A 11 -1.37 -6.32 1.68
C ALA A 11 -1.11 -4.90 1.16
N GLY A 12 -2.10 -4.00 1.25
CA GLY A 12 -1.93 -2.59 0.93
C GLY A 12 -0.83 -1.91 1.76
N ILE A 13 -0.82 -2.14 3.08
CA ILE A 13 0.22 -1.62 3.99
C ILE A 13 1.60 -2.16 3.64
N VAL A 14 1.70 -3.46 3.35
CA VAL A 14 2.98 -4.10 2.95
C VAL A 14 3.51 -3.47 1.66
N ILE A 15 2.66 -3.29 0.65
CA ILE A 15 3.05 -2.68 -0.63
C ILE A 15 3.50 -1.23 -0.44
N MET A 16 2.79 -0.42 0.35
CA MET A 16 3.24 0.93 0.69
C MET A 16 4.58 0.92 1.44
N SER A 17 4.81 -0.06 2.30
CA SER A 17 6.07 -0.20 3.05
C SER A 17 7.26 -0.52 2.13
N LEU A 18 7.05 -1.29 1.06
CA LEU A 18 8.06 -1.51 0.01
C LEU A 18 8.44 -0.19 -0.68
N ALA A 19 7.51 0.74 -0.82
CA ALA A 19 7.81 2.05 -1.38
C ALA A 19 8.82 2.83 -0.54
N ARG A 20 8.77 2.71 0.80
CA ARG A 20 9.76 3.29 1.71
C ARG A 20 11.15 2.71 1.48
N ILE A 21 11.25 1.41 1.24
CA ILE A 21 12.52 0.73 0.93
C ILE A 21 13.05 1.27 -0.41
N ASN A 22 12.20 1.32 -1.43
CA ASN A 22 12.58 1.84 -2.75
C ASN A 22 12.99 3.32 -2.70
N PHE A 23 12.30 4.15 -1.91
CA PHE A 23 12.67 5.55 -1.68
C PHE A 23 14.10 5.66 -1.15
N LYS A 24 14.45 4.87 -0.12
CA LYS A 24 15.80 4.86 0.46
C LYS A 24 16.84 4.42 -0.57
N ILE A 25 16.60 3.32 -1.29
CA ILE A 25 17.52 2.81 -2.32
C ILE A 25 17.78 3.88 -3.38
N ARG A 26 16.74 4.59 -3.83
CA ARG A 26 16.87 5.66 -4.83
C ARG A 26 17.63 6.86 -4.30
N ALA A 27 17.37 7.25 -3.05
CA ALA A 27 18.12 8.32 -2.38
C ALA A 27 19.62 7.97 -2.28
N PHE A 28 19.96 6.73 -1.90
CA PHE A 28 21.35 6.25 -1.87
C PHE A 28 21.98 6.23 -3.28
N ALA A 29 21.20 5.90 -4.31
CA ALA A 29 21.66 5.91 -5.69
C ALA A 29 21.65 7.31 -6.35
N ASN A 30 21.42 8.38 -5.57
CA ASN A 30 21.33 9.76 -6.03
C ASN A 30 20.31 10.00 -7.17
N LYS A 31 19.26 9.17 -7.20
CA LYS A 31 18.12 9.27 -8.13
C LYS A 31 16.96 10.00 -7.43
N PRO A 32 16.05 10.66 -8.16
CA PRO A 32 14.89 11.32 -7.55
C PRO A 32 14.09 10.30 -6.73
N ALA A 33 13.99 10.54 -5.41
CA ALA A 33 13.56 9.55 -4.43
C ALA A 33 12.05 9.20 -4.56
N TRP A 34 11.24 10.19 -4.92
CA TRP A 34 9.81 10.03 -5.25
C TRP A 34 9.55 9.53 -6.68
N GLY A 35 10.60 9.33 -7.48
CA GLY A 35 10.48 8.83 -8.85
C GLY A 35 10.46 7.30 -8.96
N GLY A 36 10.33 6.79 -10.19
CA GLY A 36 10.32 5.36 -10.48
C GLY A 36 9.23 4.61 -9.71
N PHE A 37 9.57 3.45 -9.15
CA PHE A 37 8.60 2.60 -8.42
C PHE A 37 8.11 3.16 -7.08
N THR A 38 8.71 4.21 -6.54
CA THR A 38 8.28 4.74 -5.23
C THR A 38 6.84 5.23 -5.29
N LEU A 39 6.51 6.05 -6.31
CA LEU A 39 5.17 6.63 -6.43
C LEU A 39 4.10 5.57 -6.75
N PRO A 40 4.29 4.65 -7.73
CA PRO A 40 3.34 3.57 -7.99
C PRO A 40 3.11 2.66 -6.78
N LEU A 41 4.17 2.29 -6.03
CA LEU A 41 4.02 1.43 -4.85
C LEU A 41 3.18 2.09 -3.76
N ILE A 42 3.37 3.40 -3.51
CA ILE A 42 2.53 4.15 -2.56
C ILE A 42 1.08 4.17 -3.05
N LEU A 43 0.85 4.54 -4.32
CA LEU A 43 -0.51 4.68 -4.86
C LEU A 43 -1.27 3.36 -4.87
N ILE A 44 -0.66 2.30 -5.40
CA ILE A 44 -1.27 0.97 -5.46
C ILE A 44 -1.56 0.46 -4.05
N GLY A 45 -0.59 0.53 -3.15
CA GLY A 45 -0.78 0.07 -1.77
C GLY A 45 -1.84 0.87 -1.02
N PHE A 46 -1.91 2.18 -1.24
CA PHE A 46 -2.93 3.04 -0.63
C PHE A 46 -4.33 2.71 -1.14
N ILE A 47 -4.50 2.52 -2.45
CA ILE A 47 -5.77 2.11 -3.05
C ILE A 47 -6.23 0.76 -2.48
N LEU A 48 -5.33 -0.23 -2.44
CA LEU A 48 -5.61 -1.55 -1.86
C LEU A 48 -6.03 -1.47 -0.39
N PHE A 49 -5.33 -0.66 0.40
CA PHE A 49 -5.66 -0.44 1.80
C PHE A 49 -7.07 0.17 1.96
N CYS A 50 -7.38 1.22 1.21
CA CYS A 50 -8.68 1.89 1.24
C CYS A 50 -9.82 0.94 0.83
N ILE A 51 -9.62 0.13 -0.21
CA ILE A 51 -10.61 -0.86 -0.66
C ILE A 51 -10.83 -1.92 0.43
N GLY A 52 -9.76 -2.47 1.02
CA GLY A 52 -9.87 -3.44 2.11
C GLY A 52 -10.62 -2.89 3.33
N MET A 53 -10.30 -1.65 3.72
CA MET A 53 -10.96 -0.96 4.83
C MET A 53 -12.45 -0.71 4.53
N PHE A 54 -12.76 -0.23 3.33
CA PHE A 54 -14.13 0.04 2.91
C PHE A 54 -14.97 -1.24 2.89
N LEU A 55 -14.46 -2.31 2.29
CA LEU A 55 -15.14 -3.61 2.28
C LEU A 55 -15.29 -4.19 3.69
N GLY A 56 -14.28 -4.04 4.54
CA GLY A 56 -14.33 -4.45 5.94
C GLY A 56 -15.41 -3.71 6.72
N PHE A 57 -15.52 -2.40 6.53
CA PHE A 57 -16.56 -1.57 7.12
C PHE A 57 -17.96 -2.02 6.67
N VAL A 58 -18.18 -2.14 5.35
CA VAL A 58 -19.46 -2.59 4.80
C VAL A 58 -19.85 -3.97 5.34
N ASN A 59 -18.90 -4.92 5.37
CA ASN A 59 -19.14 -6.27 5.87
C ASN A 59 -19.46 -6.33 7.37
N HIS A 60 -19.06 -5.35 8.17
CA HIS A 60 -19.42 -5.28 9.59
C HIS A 60 -20.83 -4.70 9.81
N GLN A 61 -21.36 -3.92 8.86
CA GLN A 61 -22.68 -3.30 8.98
C GLN A 61 -23.83 -4.22 8.53
N ILE A 62 -23.52 -5.33 7.86
CA ILE A 62 -24.47 -6.34 7.35
C ILE A 62 -24.50 -7.51 8.33
#